data_AF-A0A1I6RSY2-F1
#
_entry.id   AF-A0A1I6RSY2-F1
#
_cell.length_a   1.000
_cell.length_b   1.000
_cell.length_c   1.000
_cell.angle_alpha   90.00
_cell.angle_beta   90.00
_cell.angle_gamma   90.00
#
_symmetry.space_group_name_H-M   'P 1'
#
loop_
_entity.id
_entity.type
_entity.pdbx_description
1 polymer ?
#
loop_
_entity_poly.entity_id
_entity_poly.type
_entity_poly.pdbx_seq_one_letter_code
_entity_poly.pdbx_strand_id
1 'polypeptide(L)' 'MFEQAIEKKREKMKYLAKRYGMTSQKTVSCSQELDRLLNVILLIQIDHVPTQHTNVHSR' A
#
# COMPACT_ATOMS: atom_id res chain seq x y z
N MET A 1 1.11 9.74 11.67
CA MET A 1 -0.29 10.18 11.42
C MET A 1 -1.01 9.33 10.37
N PHE A 2 -0.34 8.89 9.30
CA PHE A 2 -0.98 8.03 8.29
C PHE A 2 -1.14 6.56 8.72
N GLU A 3 -0.45 6.11 9.78
CA GLU A 3 -0.49 4.70 10.20
C GLU A 3 -1.90 4.25 10.60
N GLN A 4 -2.67 5.10 11.29
CA GLN A 4 -4.03 4.76 11.70
C GLN A 4 -4.98 4.58 10.50
N ALA A 5 -4.80 5.39 9.45
CA ALA A 5 -5.59 5.28 8.23
C ALA A 5 -5.23 4.00 7.45
N ILE A 6 -3.94 3.67 7.38
CA ILE A 6 -3.46 2.42 6.79
C ILE A 6 -4.02 1.22 7.55
N GLU A 7 -3.93 1.21 8.87
CA GLU A 7 -4.34 0.06 9.67
C GLU A 7 -5.86 -0.16 9.58
N LYS A 8 -6.65 0.91 9.65
CA LYS A 8 -8.10 0.84 9.47
C LYS A 8 -8.48 0.29 8.08
N LYS A 9 -7.74 0.68 7.04
CA LYS A 9 -7.97 0.20 5.67
C LYS A 9 -7.50 -1.25 5.48
N ARG A 10 -6.40 -1.66 6.13
CA ARG A 10 -5.89 -3.03 6.19
C ARG A 10 -6.89 -3.97 6.84
N GLU A 11 -7.44 -3.58 8.00
CA GLU A 11 -8.46 -4.37 8.70
C GLU A 11 -9.73 -4.53 7.85
N LYS A 12 -10.14 -3.47 7.14
CA LYS A 12 -11.25 -3.55 6.19
C LYS A 12 -10.96 -4.53 5.05
N MET A 13 -9.75 -4.54 4.50
CA MET A 13 -9.35 -5.50 3.46
C MET A 13 -9.37 -6.94 3.99
N LYS A 14 -8.81 -7.19 5.18
CA LYS A 14 -8.83 -8.52 5.83
C LYS A 14 -10.27 -8.99 6.06
N TYR A 15 -11.16 -8.11 6.51
CA TYR A 15 -12.57 -8.43 6.68
C TYR A 15 -13.24 -8.82 5.36
N LEU A 16 -13.00 -8.07 4.28
CA LEU A 16 -13.53 -8.37 2.96
C LEU A 16 -12.96 -9.67 2.39
N ALA A 17 -11.67 -9.93 2.59
CA ALA A 17 -11.01 -11.17 2.21
C ALA A 17 -11.62 -12.38 2.91
N LYS A 18 -11.88 -12.27 4.22
CA LYS A 18 -12.51 -13.34 5.00
C LYS A 18 -13.98 -13.55 4.60
N ARG A 19 -14.70 -12.49 4.23
CA ARG A 19 -16.14 -12.54 3.93
C ARG A 19 -16.45 -12.93 2.49
N TYR A 20 -15.68 -12.44 1.53
CA TYR A 20 -15.96 -12.60 0.09
C TYR A 20 -14.85 -13.34 -0.66
N GLY A 21 -13.75 -13.68 -0.01
CA GLY A 21 -12.56 -14.23 -0.66
C GLY A 21 -11.66 -13.16 -1.27
N MET A 22 -10.44 -13.56 -1.62
CA MET A 22 -9.42 -12.64 -2.14
C MET A 22 -9.68 -12.19 -3.57
N THR A 23 -10.40 -12.99 -4.34
CA THR A 23 -10.73 -12.73 -5.75
C THR A 23 -12.04 -11.96 -5.91
N SER A 24 -12.79 -11.73 -4.83
CA SER A 24 -13.99 -10.90 -4.91
C SER A 24 -13.61 -9.48 -5.30
N GLN A 25 -14.36 -8.92 -6.25
CA GLN A 25 -14.12 -7.58 -6.76
C GLN A 25 -14.09 -6.51 -5.65
N LYS A 26 -14.91 -6.68 -4.60
CA LYS A 26 -14.90 -5.79 -3.44
C LYS A 26 -13.56 -5.83 -2.68
N THR A 27 -12.98 -7.03 -2.56
CA THR A 27 -11.71 -7.24 -1.89
C THR A 27 -10.54 -6.74 -2.74
N VAL A 28 -10.58 -6.99 -4.04
CA VAL A 28 -9.58 -6.51 -5.01
C VAL A 28 -9.57 -4.98 -5.10
N SER A 29 -10.73 -4.34 -5.19
CA SER A 29 -10.79 -2.88 -5.14
C SER A 29 -10.27 -2.33 -3.82
N CYS A 30 -10.58 -2.99 -2.69
CA CYS A 30 -10.07 -2.58 -1.39
C CYS A 30 -8.54 -2.75 -1.26
N SER A 31 -7.95 -3.80 -1.87
CA SER A 31 -6.51 -3.98 -1.87
C SER A 31 -5.80 -2.94 -2.75
N GLN A 32 -6.36 -2.61 -3.92
CA GLN A 32 -5.84 -1.57 -4.80
C GLN A 32 -5.86 -0.18 -4.15
N GLU A 33 -6.93 0.15 -3.42
CA GLU A 33 -7.02 1.42 -2.69
C GLU A 33 -6.00 1.49 -1.55
N LEU A 34 -5.76 0.38 -0.85
CA LEU A 34 -4.75 0.30 0.19
C LEU A 34 -3.34 0.43 -0.39
N ASP A 35 -3.08 -0.25 -1.50
CA ASP A 35 -1.80 -0.20 -2.20
C ASP A 35 -1.48 1.21 -2.70
N ARG A 36 -2.46 1.89 -3.31
CA ARG A 36 -2.31 3.30 -3.74
C ARG A 36 -1.99 4.23 -2.56
N LEU A 37 -2.64 4.04 -1.42
CA LEU A 37 -2.38 4.83 -0.22
C LEU A 37 -0.93 4.61 0.28
N LEU A 38 -0.47 3.35 0.29
CA LEU A 38 0.90 3.00 0.67
C LEU A 38 1.92 3.59 -0.30
N ASN A 39 1.66 3.53 -1.61
CA ASN A 39 2.56 4.09 -2.63
C ASN A 39 2.70 5.62 -2.50
N VAL A 40 1.61 6.34 -2.21
CA VAL A 40 1.66 7.79 -1.97
C VAL A 40 2.50 8.11 -0.74
N ILE A 41 2.34 7.35 0.35
CA ILE A 41 3.11 7.55 1.57
C ILE A 41 4.59 7.23 1.34
N LEU A 42 4.87 6.16 0.59
CA LEU A 42 6.22 5.78 0.20
C LEU A 42 6.90 6.89 -0.61
N LEU A 43 6.20 7.48 -1.59
CA LEU A 43 6.72 8.62 -2.37
C LEU A 43 7.05 9.82 -1.46
N ILE A 44 6.13 10.19 -0.56
CA ILE A 44 6.32 11.28 0.39
C ILE A 44 7.51 11.01 1.33
N GLN A 45 7.75 9.75 1.70
CA GLN A 45 8.89 9.35 2.54
C GLN A 45 10.21 9.33 1.76
N ILE A 46 10.18 8.95 0.47
CA ILE A 46 11.36 8.91 -0.41
C ILE A 46 11.83 10.34 -0.75
N ASP A 47 10.92 11.29 -0.95
CA ASP A 47 11.27 12.70 -1.22
C ASP A 47 12.03 13.38 -0.06
N HIS A 48 12.08 12.74 1.11
CA HIS A 48 12.85 13.20 2.27
C HIS A 48 14.23 12.53 2.43
N VAL A 49 14.64 11.69 1.47
CA VAL A 49 15.98 11.10 1.42
C VAL A 49 16.88 12.02 0.60
N PRO A 50 17.96 12.61 1.17
CA PRO A 50 18.98 13.22 0.36
C PRO A 50 19.60 12.13 -0.50
N THR A 51 19.50 12.29 -1.82
CA THR A 51 20.12 11.48 -2.87
C THR A 51 21.40 10.80 -2.41
N GLN A 52 21.38 9.48 -2.30
CA GLN A 52 22.56 8.68 -2.59
C GLN A 52 22.21 7.65 -3.65
N HIS A 53 22.65 8.02 -4.85
CA HIS A 53 22.62 7.29 -6.09
C HIS A 53 23.61 6.12 -6.01
N THR A 54 23.12 4.89 -5.85
CA THR A 54 23.86 3.67 -6.22
C THR A 54 22.87 2.67 -6.82
N ASN A 55 22.69 2.76 -8.13
CA ASN A 55 23.33 1.86 -9.10
C ASN A 55 22.64 0.49 -9.18
N VAL A 56 21.50 0.42 -9.88
CA VAL A 56 21.07 -0.84 -10.51
C VAL A 56 21.73 -0.90 -11.89
N HIS A 57 23.01 -1.25 -11.92
CA HIS A 57 23.65 -1.75 -13.13
C HIS A 57 23.38 -3.26 -13.24
N SER A 58 22.56 -3.62 -14.23
CA SER A 58 22.60 -4.84 -15.05
C SER A 58 23.34 -6.07 -14.52
N ARG A 59 22.64 -7.21 -14.42
CA ARG A 59 22.60 -8.23 -15.48
C ARG A 59 21.58 -9.31 -15.20
#